data_AF-A0A1C3KJF0-F1
#
_entry.id   AF-A0A1C3KJF0-F1
#
_cell.length_a   1.000
_cell.length_b   1.000
_cell.length_c   1.000
_cell.angle_alpha   90.00
_cell.angle_beta   90.00
_cell.angle_gamma   90.00
#
_symmetry.space_group_name_H-M   'P 1'
#
loop_
_entity.id
_entity.type
_entity.pdbx_description
1 polymer ?
#
loop_
_entity_poly.entity_id
_entity_poly.type
_entity_poly.pdbx_seq_one_letter_code
_entity_poly.pdbx_strand_id
1 'polypeptide(L)'
;MAGDSGYTTQTHNIDVDVFITFIQGYIKNVIRTHGHKNCGLRYEDVCEKIQTIITTNKTLISKPMDENGRDKFNREWRSKKNGFLNKLFKEEGFINMCFPNKKYPNNQILNQLLSKHIQFCKEKDVKRAAVEANPEYNACREYDSWVEKKKASFTREYLRNVSNFTSQIVNKYFSTKDHPGGHDPRGTYHNSKLNCNKYNPSLRSQPQGPIAREPPNSLRPPRAPGVIQESQKKSGKFVSDEKGKIEITKPDVKQPTKNEPHASNSQTSSLTNTNVDGTANGQHDDLEAKG
;
A
#
# COMPACT_ATOMS: atom_id res chain seq x y z
N MET A 1 55.96 48.96 17.25
CA MET A 1 55.13 48.69 16.06
C MET A 1 54.05 47.73 16.49
N ALA A 2 52.81 48.21 16.56
CA ALA A 2 51.66 47.40 16.96
C ALA A 2 51.42 46.35 15.87
N GLY A 3 51.43 45.08 16.26
CA GLY A 3 50.94 44.01 15.40
C GLY A 3 49.44 44.17 15.29
N ASP A 4 48.98 44.73 14.18
CA ASP A 4 47.58 44.62 13.77
C ASP A 4 47.23 43.14 13.76
N SER A 5 46.50 42.72 14.79
CA SER A 5 45.86 41.42 14.85
C SER A 5 45.01 41.30 13.59
N GLY A 6 45.40 40.40 12.69
CA GLY A 6 44.70 40.11 11.45
C GLY A 6 43.27 39.68 11.71
N TYR A 7 42.37 40.66 11.80
CA TYR A 7 40.97 40.46 11.55
C TYR A 7 40.87 40.07 10.09
N THR A 8 40.73 38.76 9.84
CA THR A 8 40.45 38.25 8.50
C THR A 8 39.23 38.97 7.96
N THR A 9 39.40 39.67 6.85
CA THR A 9 38.38 40.32 6.02
C THR A 9 37.41 39.31 5.36
N GLN A 10 37.09 38.21 6.06
CA GLN A 10 36.22 37.14 5.59
C GLN A 10 34.73 37.39 5.85
N THR A 11 34.31 38.64 6.00
CA THR A 11 32.90 39.03 5.86
C THR A 11 32.31 38.70 4.49
N HIS A 12 33.17 38.37 3.51
CA HIS A 12 32.80 38.06 2.13
C HIS A 12 32.66 36.56 1.82
N ASN A 13 32.95 35.66 2.78
CA ASN A 13 32.84 34.22 2.61
C ASN A 13 31.77 33.64 3.55
N ILE A 14 30.72 33.05 2.99
CA ILE A 14 29.72 32.32 3.78
C ILE A 14 29.86 30.83 3.48
N ASP A 15 29.84 30.02 4.53
CA ASP A 15 29.88 28.56 4.40
C ASP A 15 28.60 28.04 3.72
N VAL A 16 28.76 27.15 2.75
CA VAL A 16 27.65 26.47 2.07
C VAL A 16 26.74 25.70 3.03
N ASP A 17 27.25 25.24 4.17
CA ASP A 17 26.47 24.50 5.17
C ASP A 17 25.47 25.41 5.90
N VAL A 18 25.78 26.70 6.03
CA VAL A 18 24.82 27.72 6.50
C VAL A 18 23.66 27.83 5.51
N PHE A 19 23.96 27.88 4.21
CA PHE A 19 22.93 27.91 3.16
C PHE A 19 22.07 26.64 3.14
N ILE A 20 22.69 25.46 3.25
CA ILE A 20 21.99 24.16 3.31
C ILE A 20 21.02 24.14 4.48
N THR A 21 21.49 24.52 5.67
CA THR A 21 20.66 24.56 6.89
C THR A 21 19.49 25.51 6.72
N PHE A 22 19.74 26.69 6.14
CA PHE A 22 18.73 27.70 5.87
C PHE A 22 17.61 27.21 4.95
N ILE A 23 17.92 26.51 3.86
CA ILE A 23 16.90 26.07 2.89
C ILE A 23 16.23 24.72 3.24
N GLN A 24 16.83 23.93 4.13
CA GLN A 24 16.37 22.56 4.44
C GLN A 24 14.90 22.52 4.88
N GLY A 25 14.50 23.41 5.80
CA GLY A 25 13.13 23.46 6.30
C GLY A 25 12.11 23.77 5.20
N TYR A 26 12.41 24.75 4.35
CA TYR A 26 11.54 25.13 3.22
C TYR A 26 11.36 23.99 2.23
N ILE A 27 12.43 23.27 1.89
CA ILE A 27 12.37 22.13 0.97
C ILE A 27 11.54 20.98 1.58
N LYS A 28 11.77 20.63 2.85
CA LYS A 28 10.96 19.61 3.55
C LYS A 28 9.48 19.99 3.56
N ASN A 29 9.16 21.26 3.81
CA ASN A 29 7.79 21.73 3.79
C ASN A 29 7.13 21.58 2.41
N VAL A 30 7.86 21.87 1.31
CA VAL A 30 7.36 21.66 -0.05
C VAL A 30 7.04 20.18 -0.29
N ILE A 31 7.95 19.28 0.06
CA ILE A 31 7.74 17.83 -0.14
C ILE A 31 6.51 17.35 0.64
N ARG A 32 6.38 17.73 1.92
CA ARG A 32 5.22 17.37 2.76
C ARG A 32 3.91 17.98 2.24
N THR A 33 3.96 19.20 1.75
CA THR A 33 2.77 19.89 1.20
C THR A 33 2.26 19.22 -0.07
N HIS A 34 3.17 18.74 -0.93
CA HIS A 34 2.82 18.19 -2.25
C HIS A 34 2.91 16.68 -2.34
N GLY A 35 3.18 16.00 -1.23
CA GLY A 35 3.37 14.56 -1.17
C GLY A 35 2.65 13.87 -0.03
N HIS A 36 2.57 12.56 -0.15
CA HIS A 36 2.18 11.65 0.90
C HIS A 36 2.98 10.35 0.73
N LYS A 37 3.77 9.95 1.73
CA LYS A 37 4.77 8.87 1.61
C LYS A 37 4.22 7.56 1.01
N ASN A 38 2.96 7.23 1.30
CA ASN A 38 2.32 6.00 0.83
C ASN A 38 1.53 6.18 -0.48
N CYS A 39 1.38 7.40 -1.00
CA CYS A 39 0.51 7.69 -2.14
C CYS A 39 1.20 8.43 -3.30
N GLY A 40 2.39 8.99 -3.07
CA GLY A 40 3.22 9.60 -4.11
C GLY A 40 3.56 11.06 -3.84
N LEU A 41 4.20 11.69 -4.83
CA LEU A 41 4.71 13.05 -4.76
C LEU A 41 4.46 13.76 -6.10
N ARG A 42 3.92 14.98 -6.06
CA ARG A 42 3.77 15.82 -7.26
C ARG A 42 5.13 16.38 -7.68
N TYR A 43 5.95 15.56 -8.34
CA TYR A 43 7.32 15.93 -8.67
C TYR A 43 7.41 17.21 -9.48
N GLU A 44 6.50 17.46 -10.43
CA GLU A 44 6.52 18.71 -11.22
C GLU A 44 6.54 19.96 -10.34
N ASP A 45 5.52 20.14 -9.49
CA ASP A 45 5.44 21.30 -8.59
C ASP A 45 6.56 21.31 -7.55
N VAL A 46 6.94 20.14 -7.04
CA VAL A 46 7.99 20.02 -6.02
C VAL A 46 9.33 20.44 -6.58
N CYS A 47 9.73 19.92 -7.75
CA CYS A 47 11.01 20.23 -8.36
C CYS A 47 11.10 21.73 -8.71
N GLU A 48 10.02 22.31 -9.25
CA GLU A 48 9.95 23.74 -9.55
C GLU A 48 10.08 24.58 -8.29
N LYS A 49 9.28 24.32 -7.26
CA LYS A 49 9.32 25.08 -5.99
C LYS A 49 10.67 24.94 -5.29
N ILE A 50 11.28 23.75 -5.30
CA ILE A 50 12.62 23.55 -4.73
C ILE A 50 13.66 24.34 -5.51
N GLN A 51 13.61 24.33 -6.85
CA GLN A 51 14.53 25.11 -7.67
C GLN A 51 14.39 26.61 -7.40
N THR A 52 13.16 27.12 -7.23
CA THR A 52 12.90 28.50 -6.85
C THR A 52 13.45 28.82 -5.46
N ILE A 53 13.18 27.99 -4.45
CA ILE A 53 13.74 28.15 -3.10
C ILE A 53 15.27 28.23 -3.15
N ILE A 54 15.92 27.31 -3.86
CA ILE A 54 17.38 27.29 -3.98
C ILE A 54 17.86 28.58 -4.64
N THR A 55 17.27 28.96 -5.78
CA THR A 55 17.74 30.11 -6.58
C THR A 55 17.55 31.42 -5.83
N THR A 56 16.36 31.66 -5.29
CA THR A 56 16.04 32.91 -4.56
C THR A 56 16.91 33.07 -3.31
N ASN A 57 17.03 32.03 -2.50
CA ASN A 57 17.80 32.12 -1.26
C ASN A 57 19.31 32.16 -1.52
N LYS A 58 19.78 31.51 -2.59
CA LYS A 58 21.17 31.61 -3.01
C LYS A 58 21.53 33.01 -3.45
N THR A 59 20.67 33.66 -4.24
CA THR A 59 20.86 35.07 -4.62
C THR A 59 20.92 35.95 -3.38
N LEU A 60 20.00 35.77 -2.42
CA LEU A 60 19.97 36.54 -1.18
C LEU A 60 21.25 36.38 -0.36
N ILE A 61 21.67 35.14 -0.09
CA ILE A 61 22.85 34.87 0.74
C ILE A 61 24.16 35.29 0.07
N SER A 62 24.18 35.35 -1.26
CA SER A 62 25.37 35.76 -2.03
C SER A 62 25.57 37.28 -2.13
N LYS A 63 24.57 38.11 -1.78
CA LYS A 63 24.65 39.59 -1.88
C LYS A 63 25.86 40.23 -1.17
N PRO A 64 26.21 39.85 0.07
CA PRO A 64 27.35 40.46 0.78
C PRO A 64 28.72 39.90 0.36
N MET A 65 28.75 38.83 -0.44
CA MET A 65 29.99 38.19 -0.88
C MET A 65 30.67 38.99 -2.00
N ASP A 66 31.99 38.95 -2.04
CA ASP A 66 32.78 39.40 -3.19
C ASP A 66 32.79 38.34 -4.30
N GLU A 67 33.48 38.59 -5.41
CA GLU A 67 33.52 37.67 -6.55
C GLU A 67 34.16 36.31 -6.18
N ASN A 68 35.30 36.35 -5.49
CA ASN A 68 36.02 35.15 -5.06
C ASN A 68 35.19 34.28 -4.11
N GLY A 69 34.49 34.90 -3.15
CA GLY A 69 33.61 34.23 -2.21
C GLY A 69 32.39 33.61 -2.88
N ARG A 70 31.75 34.32 -3.82
CA ARG A 70 30.65 33.77 -4.63
C ARG A 70 31.09 32.56 -5.43
N ASP A 71 32.27 32.61 -6.03
CA ASP A 71 32.82 31.52 -6.83
C ASP A 71 33.15 30.28 -6.00
N LYS A 72 33.76 30.48 -4.83
CA LYS A 72 34.01 29.39 -3.88
C LYS A 72 32.68 28.76 -3.42
N PHE A 73 31.74 29.58 -2.97
CA PHE A 73 30.41 29.14 -2.56
C PHE A 73 29.68 28.36 -3.67
N ASN A 74 29.76 28.84 -4.91
CA ASN A 74 29.16 28.20 -6.07
C ASN A 74 29.74 26.81 -6.35
N ARG A 75 31.07 26.65 -6.24
CA ARG A 75 31.76 25.36 -6.41
C ARG A 75 31.35 24.37 -5.33
N GLU A 76 31.39 24.79 -4.06
CA GLU A 76 31.00 23.95 -2.92
C GLU A 76 29.52 23.57 -2.95
N TRP A 77 28.64 24.49 -3.31
CA TRP A 77 27.23 24.18 -3.50
C TRP A 77 27.02 23.14 -4.61
N ARG A 78 27.69 23.28 -5.76
CA ARG A 78 27.56 22.32 -6.86
C ARG A 78 27.99 20.92 -6.45
N SER A 79 29.06 20.79 -5.67
CA SER A 79 29.54 19.48 -5.20
C SER A 79 28.61 18.85 -4.15
N LYS A 80 28.04 19.65 -3.23
CA LYS A 80 27.17 19.15 -2.15
C LYS A 80 25.69 18.98 -2.55
N LYS A 81 25.18 19.76 -3.53
CA LYS A 81 23.74 19.87 -3.88
C LYS A 81 23.05 18.51 -4.02
N ASN A 82 23.60 17.61 -4.85
CA ASN A 82 22.94 16.34 -5.16
C ASN A 82 22.89 15.41 -3.94
N GLY A 83 23.98 15.33 -3.17
CA GLY A 83 24.04 14.54 -1.94
C GLY A 83 23.04 15.04 -0.90
N PHE A 84 22.99 16.37 -0.70
CA PHE A 84 22.02 17.03 0.17
C PHE A 84 20.57 16.71 -0.22
N LEU A 85 20.20 16.94 -1.50
CA LEU A 85 18.84 16.73 -1.96
C LEU A 85 18.44 15.25 -1.91
N ASN A 86 19.32 14.33 -2.33
CA ASN A 86 19.05 12.89 -2.23
C ASN A 86 18.77 12.45 -0.80
N LYS A 87 19.57 12.93 0.16
CA LYS A 87 19.37 12.66 1.59
C LYS A 87 18.03 13.20 2.06
N LEU A 88 17.70 14.44 1.72
CA LEU A 88 16.46 15.10 2.15
C LEU A 88 15.21 14.40 1.61
N PHE A 89 15.17 14.04 0.32
CA PHE A 89 14.07 13.25 -0.24
C PHE A 89 13.92 11.90 0.48
N LYS A 90 15.04 11.20 0.72
CA LYS A 90 15.04 9.91 1.41
C LYS A 90 14.50 10.01 2.83
N GLU A 91 14.89 11.05 3.58
CA GLU A 91 14.37 11.34 4.93
C GLU A 91 12.85 11.57 4.93
N GLU A 92 12.33 12.25 3.91
CA GLU A 92 10.90 12.49 3.73
C GLU A 92 10.14 11.28 3.12
N GLY A 93 10.85 10.17 2.84
CA GLY A 93 10.25 8.93 2.34
C GLY A 93 10.08 8.87 0.82
N PHE A 94 10.81 9.68 0.05
CA PHE A 94 10.74 9.75 -1.40
C PHE A 94 12.09 9.50 -2.08
N ILE A 95 12.05 9.19 -3.37
CA ILE A 95 13.23 9.10 -4.23
C ILE A 95 13.41 10.46 -4.89
N ASN A 96 14.64 11.01 -4.92
CA ASN A 96 14.88 12.25 -5.65
C ASN A 96 14.80 11.98 -7.17
N MET A 97 13.72 12.45 -7.81
CA MET A 97 13.55 12.43 -9.27
C MET A 97 13.71 13.82 -9.91
N CYS A 98 14.04 14.85 -9.11
CA CYS A 98 14.17 16.23 -9.55
C CYS A 98 15.57 16.56 -10.08
N PHE A 99 16.60 16.10 -9.37
CA PHE A 99 17.99 16.53 -9.57
C PHE A 99 18.96 15.34 -9.58
N PRO A 100 20.04 15.38 -10.38
CA PRO A 100 20.40 16.45 -11.32
C PRO A 100 19.51 16.49 -12.56
N ASN A 101 18.90 15.35 -12.93
CA ASN A 101 18.06 15.21 -14.11
C ASN A 101 16.63 14.87 -13.70
N LYS A 102 15.66 15.49 -14.36
CA LYS A 102 14.23 15.19 -14.18
C LYS A 102 13.95 13.80 -14.75
N LYS A 103 13.45 12.88 -13.91
CA LYS A 103 13.14 11.49 -14.29
C LYS A 103 11.67 11.10 -14.11
N TYR A 104 10.84 12.04 -13.68
CA TYR A 104 9.42 11.82 -13.45
C TYR A 104 8.63 12.04 -14.75
N PRO A 105 7.52 11.30 -14.96
CA PRO A 105 6.67 11.51 -16.11
C PRO A 105 5.94 12.85 -15.99
N ASN A 106 5.76 13.58 -17.10
CA ASN A 106 5.09 14.88 -17.10
C ASN A 106 3.86 14.87 -18.01
N ASN A 107 2.67 14.82 -17.41
CA ASN A 107 1.39 14.92 -18.11
C ASN A 107 0.39 15.58 -17.18
N GLN A 108 -0.21 16.68 -17.63
CA GLN A 108 -1.08 17.50 -16.80
C GLN A 108 -2.30 16.72 -16.26
N ILE A 109 -2.91 15.87 -17.08
CA ILE A 109 -4.11 15.10 -16.70
C ILE A 109 -3.73 14.07 -15.62
N LEU A 110 -2.63 13.35 -15.80
CA LEU A 110 -2.17 12.35 -14.84
C LEU A 110 -1.62 12.99 -13.55
N ASN A 111 -0.99 14.16 -13.65
CA ASN A 111 -0.59 14.96 -12.49
C ASN A 111 -1.81 15.44 -11.69
N GLN A 112 -2.91 15.82 -12.35
CA GLN A 112 -4.18 16.15 -11.66
C GLN A 112 -4.77 14.92 -10.96
N LEU A 113 -4.75 13.75 -11.60
CA LEU A 113 -5.21 12.51 -10.99
C LEU A 113 -4.38 12.13 -9.75
N LEU A 114 -3.05 12.24 -9.84
CA LEU A 114 -2.14 12.05 -8.70
C LEU A 114 -2.42 13.04 -7.57
N SER A 115 -2.69 14.31 -7.92
CA SER A 115 -3.02 15.35 -6.94
C SER A 115 -4.28 15.00 -6.14
N LYS A 116 -5.34 14.55 -6.81
CA LYS A 116 -6.57 14.07 -6.17
C LYS A 116 -6.31 12.87 -5.26
N HIS A 117 -5.44 11.96 -5.70
CA HIS A 117 -5.08 10.78 -4.90
C HIS A 117 -4.32 11.16 -3.62
N ILE A 118 -3.31 12.02 -3.71
CA ILE A 118 -2.56 12.52 -2.56
C ILE A 118 -3.48 13.25 -1.58
N GLN A 119 -4.39 14.09 -2.10
CA GLN A 119 -5.37 14.80 -1.29
C GLN A 119 -6.28 13.83 -0.54
N PHE A 120 -6.79 12.79 -1.22
CA PHE A 120 -7.55 11.73 -0.56
C PHE A 120 -6.76 11.07 0.57
N CYS A 121 -5.49 10.74 0.35
CA CYS A 121 -4.67 10.09 1.38
C CYS A 121 -4.48 10.96 2.62
N LYS A 122 -4.25 12.27 2.43
CA LYS A 122 -4.15 13.22 3.54
C LYS A 122 -5.46 13.35 4.31
N GLU A 123 -6.58 13.53 3.60
CA GLU A 123 -7.91 13.61 4.23
C GLU A 123 -8.26 12.31 4.96
N LYS A 124 -7.92 11.16 4.37
CA LYS A 124 -8.13 9.83 4.93
C LYS A 124 -7.39 9.69 6.25
N ASP A 125 -6.11 10.04 6.32
CA ASP A 125 -5.31 9.91 7.54
C ASP A 125 -5.89 10.76 8.67
N VAL A 126 -6.29 12.01 8.38
CA VAL A 126 -6.91 12.90 9.38
C VAL A 126 -8.27 12.37 9.84
N LYS A 127 -9.16 12.03 8.91
CA LYS A 127 -10.51 11.54 9.25
C LYS A 127 -10.47 10.21 9.99
N ARG A 128 -9.59 9.31 9.57
CA ARG A 128 -9.40 8.01 10.21
C ARG A 128 -8.89 8.16 11.63
N ALA A 129 -7.88 9.01 11.84
CA ALA A 129 -7.37 9.30 13.18
C ALA A 129 -8.46 9.89 14.10
N ALA A 130 -9.33 10.77 13.58
CA ALA A 130 -10.44 11.31 14.34
C ALA A 130 -11.45 10.23 14.78
N VAL A 131 -11.80 9.29 13.90
CA VAL A 131 -12.68 8.16 14.24
C VAL A 131 -12.01 7.19 15.22
N GLU A 132 -10.72 6.94 15.07
CA GLU A 132 -9.98 6.07 16.00
C GLU A 132 -9.82 6.70 17.39
N ALA A 133 -9.69 8.03 17.47
CA ALA A 133 -9.60 8.76 18.74
C ALA A 133 -10.93 8.84 19.49
N ASN A 134 -12.05 9.00 18.77
CA ASN A 134 -13.40 8.93 19.34
C ASN A 134 -14.26 7.87 18.61
N PRO A 135 -14.13 6.59 18.99
CA PRO A 135 -14.71 5.47 18.26
C PRO A 135 -16.23 5.36 18.43
N GLU A 136 -16.95 6.18 17.67
CA GLU A 136 -18.40 6.16 17.56
C GLU A 136 -18.85 5.41 16.30
N TYR A 137 -19.86 4.55 16.45
CA TYR A 137 -20.38 3.74 15.35
C TYR A 137 -20.84 4.58 14.15
N ASN A 138 -21.62 5.64 14.41
CA ASN A 138 -22.16 6.51 13.35
C ASN A 138 -21.05 7.29 12.63
N ALA A 139 -20.11 7.88 13.38
CA ALA A 139 -18.94 8.56 12.80
C ALA A 139 -18.10 7.63 11.92
N CYS A 140 -17.92 6.37 12.35
CA CYS A 140 -17.25 5.36 11.53
C CYS A 140 -18.02 5.05 10.24
N ARG A 141 -19.35 4.90 10.31
CA ARG A 141 -20.20 4.65 9.13
C ARG A 141 -20.17 5.81 8.15
N GLU A 142 -20.15 7.05 8.64
CA GLU A 142 -20.00 8.25 7.82
C GLU A 142 -18.64 8.29 7.10
N TYR A 143 -17.56 7.97 7.83
CA TYR A 143 -16.23 7.81 7.25
C TYR A 143 -16.22 6.75 6.14
N ASP A 144 -16.78 5.57 6.40
CA ASP A 144 -16.86 4.49 5.40
C ASP A 144 -17.67 4.90 4.17
N SER A 145 -18.77 5.62 4.36
CA SER A 145 -19.57 6.19 3.26
C SER A 145 -18.77 7.20 2.43
N TRP A 146 -18.00 8.06 3.09
CA TRP A 146 -17.09 8.99 2.43
C TRP A 146 -16.01 8.27 1.61
N VAL A 147 -15.40 7.19 2.16
CA VAL A 147 -14.42 6.36 1.43
C VAL A 147 -15.05 5.77 0.17
N GLU A 148 -16.24 5.19 0.23
CA GLU A 148 -16.89 4.59 -0.94
C GLU A 148 -17.23 5.64 -2.02
N LYS A 149 -17.68 6.84 -1.62
CA LYS A 149 -17.90 7.95 -2.56
C LYS A 149 -16.61 8.35 -3.28
N LYS A 150 -15.51 8.52 -2.53
CA LYS A 150 -14.18 8.86 -3.10
C LYS A 150 -13.65 7.75 -3.99
N LYS A 151 -13.79 6.49 -3.59
CA LYS A 151 -13.41 5.30 -4.35
C LYS A 151 -14.14 5.23 -5.69
N ALA A 152 -15.47 5.40 -5.69
CA ALA A 152 -16.26 5.37 -6.91
C ALA A 152 -15.86 6.50 -7.88
N SER A 153 -15.70 7.72 -7.37
CA SER A 153 -15.28 8.88 -8.16
C SER A 153 -13.88 8.67 -8.77
N PHE A 154 -12.90 8.29 -7.95
CA PHE A 154 -11.53 8.08 -8.40
C PHE A 154 -11.42 6.91 -9.39
N THR A 155 -12.10 5.79 -9.14
CA THR A 155 -12.05 4.61 -10.01
C THR A 155 -12.54 4.93 -11.42
N ARG A 156 -13.64 5.69 -11.56
CA ARG A 156 -14.13 6.11 -12.88
C ARG A 156 -13.11 6.95 -13.63
N GLU A 157 -12.52 7.93 -12.95
CA GLU A 157 -11.51 8.81 -13.56
C GLU A 157 -10.22 8.07 -13.91
N TYR A 158 -9.76 7.17 -13.03
CA TYR A 158 -8.62 6.30 -13.29
C TYR A 158 -8.85 5.42 -14.51
N LEU A 159 -10.00 4.73 -14.60
CA LEU A 159 -10.30 3.85 -15.74
C LEU A 159 -10.37 4.62 -17.06
N ARG A 160 -10.91 5.85 -17.05
CA ARG A 160 -10.90 6.73 -18.23
C ARG A 160 -9.47 7.06 -18.67
N ASN A 161 -8.59 7.38 -17.73
CA ASN A 161 -7.18 7.65 -18.04
C ASN A 161 -6.43 6.39 -18.50
N VAL A 162 -6.70 5.23 -17.90
CA VAL A 162 -6.14 3.94 -18.35
C VAL A 162 -6.55 3.62 -19.78
N SER A 163 -7.80 3.92 -20.16
CA SER A 163 -8.26 3.78 -21.54
C SER A 163 -7.50 4.70 -22.52
N ASN A 164 -7.09 5.88 -22.07
CA ASN A 164 -6.43 6.88 -22.92
C ASN A 164 -4.90 6.70 -23.00
N PHE A 165 -4.26 6.19 -21.94
CA PHE A 165 -2.79 6.16 -21.81
C PHE A 165 -2.20 4.77 -21.56
N THR A 166 -2.99 3.72 -21.34
CA THR A 166 -2.61 2.41 -20.78
C THR A 166 -2.35 2.43 -19.26
N SER A 167 -2.60 1.31 -18.59
CA SER A 167 -2.44 1.17 -17.14
C SER A 167 -0.99 1.32 -16.69
N GLN A 168 -0.03 0.85 -17.49
CA GLN A 168 1.40 0.94 -17.16
C GLN A 168 1.87 2.40 -17.06
N ILE A 169 1.46 3.25 -18.00
CA ILE A 169 1.81 4.68 -17.98
C ILE A 169 1.14 5.37 -16.80
N VAL A 170 -0.15 5.13 -16.58
CA VAL A 170 -0.90 5.74 -15.46
C VAL A 170 -0.31 5.33 -14.12
N ASN A 171 -0.03 4.04 -13.90
CA ASN A 171 0.50 3.52 -12.64
C ASN A 171 1.84 4.12 -12.27
N LYS A 172 2.69 4.46 -13.26
CA LYS A 172 4.00 5.10 -13.04
C LYS A 172 3.90 6.43 -12.29
N TYR A 173 2.80 7.17 -12.43
CA TYR A 173 2.58 8.43 -11.69
C TYR A 173 2.41 8.18 -10.19
N PHE A 174 1.94 7.01 -9.80
CA PHE A 174 1.73 6.61 -8.41
C PHE A 174 2.96 5.92 -7.85
N SER A 175 4.16 6.40 -8.19
CA SER A 175 5.40 5.85 -7.65
C SER A 175 5.58 6.23 -6.18
N THR A 176 5.92 5.24 -5.36
CA THR A 176 6.27 5.42 -3.94
C THR A 176 7.64 4.80 -3.68
N LYS A 177 8.14 4.91 -2.45
CA LYS A 177 9.38 4.24 -2.06
C LYS A 177 9.29 2.72 -2.22
N ASP A 178 8.14 2.13 -1.87
CA ASP A 178 7.92 0.67 -1.91
C ASP A 178 7.54 0.20 -3.33
N HIS A 179 7.02 1.10 -4.16
CA HIS A 179 6.66 0.86 -5.55
C HIS A 179 7.31 1.88 -6.48
N PRO A 180 8.64 1.82 -6.68
CA PRO A 180 9.38 2.83 -7.47
C PRO A 180 9.02 2.82 -8.96
N GLY A 181 8.47 1.71 -9.48
CA GLY A 181 7.96 1.59 -10.84
C GLY A 181 6.51 2.07 -11.01
N GLY A 182 5.86 2.50 -9.94
CA GLY A 182 4.43 2.75 -9.90
C GLY A 182 3.62 1.53 -9.45
N HIS A 183 2.37 1.78 -9.09
CA HIS A 183 1.40 0.74 -8.70
C HIS A 183 -0.01 1.18 -9.06
N ASP A 184 -0.97 0.26 -8.95
CA ASP A 184 -2.39 0.61 -9.08
C ASP A 184 -2.88 1.31 -7.79
N PRO A 185 -3.20 2.62 -7.84
CA PRO A 185 -3.60 3.38 -6.66
C PRO A 185 -4.98 3.00 -6.12
N ARG A 186 -5.79 2.22 -6.88
CA ARG A 186 -7.12 1.78 -6.43
C ARG A 186 -7.04 0.92 -5.17
N GLY A 187 -5.96 0.15 -5.00
CA GLY A 187 -5.71 -0.68 -3.81
C GLY A 187 -5.81 0.12 -2.51
N THR A 188 -5.32 1.36 -2.51
CA THR A 188 -5.41 2.28 -1.37
C THR A 188 -6.85 2.51 -0.94
N TYR A 189 -7.77 2.73 -1.90
CA TYR A 189 -9.18 2.96 -1.62
C TYR A 189 -9.90 1.71 -1.10
N HIS A 190 -9.58 0.54 -1.66
CA HIS A 190 -10.14 -0.74 -1.21
C HIS A 190 -9.82 -1.02 0.27
N ASN A 191 -8.62 -0.64 0.70
CA ASN A 191 -8.12 -0.89 2.06
C ASN A 191 -8.37 0.29 3.04
N SER A 192 -9.17 1.28 2.65
CA SER A 192 -9.36 2.50 3.45
C SER A 192 -10.48 2.42 4.48
N LYS A 193 -11.45 1.50 4.34
CA LYS A 193 -12.59 1.39 5.25
C LYS A 193 -12.19 0.85 6.63
N LEU A 194 -12.94 1.26 7.64
CA LEU A 194 -12.83 0.77 9.01
C LEU A 194 -13.82 -0.38 9.25
N ASN A 195 -13.49 -1.27 10.17
CA ASN A 195 -14.46 -2.27 10.64
C ASN A 195 -15.35 -1.64 11.73
N CYS A 196 -16.40 -0.92 11.31
CA CYS A 196 -17.29 -0.20 12.22
C CYS A 196 -18.06 -1.11 13.19
N ASN A 197 -18.20 -2.41 12.90
CA ASN A 197 -18.88 -3.34 13.80
C ASN A 197 -18.19 -3.43 15.18
N LYS A 198 -16.89 -3.11 15.25
CA LYS A 198 -16.14 -3.02 16.53
C LYS A 198 -16.64 -1.92 17.47
N TYR A 199 -17.34 -0.93 16.92
CA TYR A 199 -17.86 0.23 17.63
C TYR A 199 -19.38 0.15 17.83
N ASN A 200 -20.03 -0.91 17.30
CA ASN A 200 -21.47 -1.08 17.44
C ASN A 200 -21.82 -1.40 18.91
N PRO A 201 -22.61 -0.55 19.59
CA PRO A 201 -23.02 -0.80 20.97
C PRO A 201 -23.73 -2.15 21.15
N SER A 202 -24.57 -2.55 20.18
CA SER A 202 -25.35 -3.78 20.23
C SER A 202 -24.52 -5.05 20.13
N LEU A 203 -23.29 -4.98 19.59
CA LEU A 203 -22.35 -6.10 19.57
C LEU A 203 -21.45 -6.12 20.81
N ARG A 204 -21.21 -4.96 21.46
CA ARG A 204 -20.51 -4.88 22.74
C ARG A 204 -21.37 -5.33 23.92
N SER A 205 -22.69 -5.16 23.82
CA SER A 205 -23.65 -5.55 24.86
C SER A 205 -24.13 -6.99 24.74
N GLN A 206 -23.67 -7.77 23.76
CA GLN A 206 -23.74 -9.23 23.80
C GLN A 206 -22.61 -9.70 24.73
N PRO A 207 -22.88 -10.16 25.96
CA PRO A 207 -21.88 -10.91 26.69
C PRO A 207 -21.50 -12.09 25.81
N GLN A 208 -20.23 -12.49 25.80
CA GLN A 208 -19.91 -13.86 25.41
C GLN A 208 -20.86 -14.74 26.24
N GLY A 209 -21.83 -15.36 25.58
CA GLY A 209 -22.78 -16.25 26.24
C GLY A 209 -21.99 -17.25 27.08
N PRO A 210 -22.54 -17.72 28.21
CA PRO A 210 -21.82 -18.67 29.05
C PRO A 210 -21.31 -19.78 28.15
N ILE A 211 -19.98 -20.00 28.16
CA ILE A 211 -19.36 -21.15 27.51
C ILE A 211 -20.15 -22.34 28.01
N ALA A 212 -20.91 -22.99 27.11
CA ALA A 212 -21.68 -24.15 27.46
C ALA A 212 -20.69 -25.17 28.03
N ARG A 213 -20.73 -25.37 29.36
CA ARG A 213 -20.00 -26.48 29.96
C ARG A 213 -20.58 -27.73 29.35
N GLU A 214 -19.70 -28.52 28.77
CA GLU A 214 -19.98 -29.84 28.24
C GLU A 214 -20.81 -30.64 29.26
N PRO A 215 -21.89 -31.34 28.86
CA PRO A 215 -22.68 -32.11 29.80
C PRO A 215 -21.78 -33.17 30.46
N PRO A 216 -21.82 -33.34 31.79
CA PRO A 216 -20.98 -34.35 32.44
C PRO A 216 -21.35 -35.74 31.92
N ASN A 217 -20.35 -36.42 31.35
CA ASN A 217 -20.43 -37.81 30.91
C ASN A 217 -21.15 -38.66 31.95
N SER A 218 -22.34 -39.16 31.62
CA SER A 218 -23.01 -40.16 32.43
C SER A 218 -22.20 -41.46 32.33
N LEU A 219 -21.48 -41.79 33.40
CA LEU A 219 -20.88 -43.10 33.62
C LEU A 219 -21.99 -44.16 33.54
N ARG A 220 -22.01 -44.95 32.47
CA ARG A 220 -22.71 -46.24 32.46
C ARG A 220 -21.77 -47.30 33.06
N PRO A 221 -22.19 -48.08 34.06
CA PRO A 221 -21.41 -49.22 34.51
C PRO A 221 -21.42 -50.34 33.45
N PRO A 222 -20.33 -51.11 33.31
CA PRO A 222 -20.27 -52.20 32.35
C PRO A 222 -21.12 -53.38 32.83
N ARG A 223 -22.01 -53.89 31.98
CA ARG A 223 -22.81 -55.08 32.25
C ARG A 223 -22.12 -56.31 31.66
N ALA A 224 -21.84 -57.29 32.51
CA ALA A 224 -21.18 -58.55 32.18
C ALA A 224 -22.04 -59.45 31.25
N PRO A 225 -21.43 -60.35 30.46
CA PRO A 225 -22.12 -61.18 29.47
C PRO A 225 -22.54 -62.55 30.03
N GLY A 226 -23.71 -63.05 29.61
CA GLY A 226 -24.01 -64.50 29.72
C GLY A 226 -25.48 -64.94 29.70
N VAL A 227 -25.80 -65.74 28.67
CA VAL A 227 -26.66 -66.95 28.66
C VAL A 227 -28.19 -66.84 28.43
N ILE A 228 -28.57 -67.12 27.17
CA ILE A 228 -29.60 -68.05 26.62
C ILE A 228 -30.84 -68.41 27.48
N GLN A 229 -32.08 -68.18 26.97
CA GLN A 229 -33.07 -69.24 26.63
C GLN A 229 -34.39 -68.70 25.99
N GLU A 230 -35.03 -69.61 25.23
CA GLU A 230 -36.16 -69.48 24.30
C GLU A 230 -37.54 -69.14 24.91
N SER A 231 -38.47 -68.62 24.09
CA SER A 231 -39.66 -69.34 23.58
C SER A 231 -40.98 -68.53 23.46
N GLN A 232 -41.59 -68.68 22.28
CA GLN A 232 -43.02 -68.81 21.92
C GLN A 232 -44.08 -67.67 22.04
N LYS A 233 -44.65 -67.42 20.84
CA LYS A 233 -46.08 -67.50 20.42
C LYS A 233 -46.99 -66.24 20.36
N LYS A 234 -47.51 -66.06 19.11
CA LYS A 234 -48.90 -65.76 18.67
C LYS A 234 -49.53 -64.44 19.13
N SER A 235 -50.38 -63.73 18.40
CA SER A 235 -51.03 -63.83 17.08
C SER A 235 -51.77 -62.50 16.87
N GLY A 236 -52.07 -62.08 15.64
CA GLY A 236 -53.03 -61.00 15.41
C GLY A 236 -52.93 -60.32 14.04
N LYS A 237 -53.47 -60.97 13.01
CA LYS A 237 -53.81 -60.35 11.71
C LYS A 237 -54.91 -59.31 11.90
N PHE A 238 -54.89 -58.23 11.10
CA PHE A 238 -56.05 -57.82 10.28
C PHE A 238 -55.55 -57.10 9.02
N VAL A 239 -56.00 -57.59 7.87
CA VAL A 239 -55.94 -56.95 6.54
C VAL A 239 -57.37 -56.55 6.21
N SER A 240 -57.57 -55.40 5.59
CA SER A 240 -58.58 -55.22 4.54
C SER A 240 -58.17 -54.06 3.64
N ASP A 241 -58.06 -54.41 2.36
CA ASP A 241 -57.98 -53.60 1.15
C ASP A 241 -59.20 -52.65 1.04
N GLU A 242 -59.41 -51.73 0.12
CA GLU A 242 -59.06 -51.47 -1.29
C GLU A 242 -59.71 -50.06 -1.52
N LYS A 243 -59.28 -49.08 -2.31
CA LYS A 243 -59.32 -49.01 -3.77
C LYS A 243 -59.10 -47.53 -4.14
N GLY A 244 -58.22 -47.25 -5.10
CA GLY A 244 -57.95 -45.89 -5.58
C GLY A 244 -56.84 -45.83 -6.64
N LYS A 245 -57.06 -46.53 -7.75
CA LYS A 245 -56.40 -46.49 -9.08
C LYS A 245 -56.02 -45.03 -9.47
N ILE A 246 -54.91 -44.63 -10.14
CA ILE A 246 -54.30 -44.94 -11.46
C ILE A 246 -52.94 -44.17 -11.46
N GLU A 247 -51.73 -44.78 -11.53
CA GLU A 247 -50.90 -45.23 -12.68
C GLU A 247 -50.09 -44.17 -13.50
N ILE A 248 -48.75 -44.38 -13.47
CA ILE A 248 -47.71 -44.23 -14.54
C ILE A 248 -47.31 -42.77 -14.91
N THR A 249 -46.06 -42.29 -14.81
CA THR A 249 -44.82 -42.80 -15.43
C THR A 249 -43.58 -42.04 -14.88
N LYS A 250 -42.47 -42.75 -14.60
CA LYS A 250 -41.09 -42.21 -14.56
C LYS A 250 -40.40 -42.53 -15.89
N PRO A 251 -39.37 -41.79 -16.33
CA PRO A 251 -37.98 -42.25 -16.10
C PRO A 251 -37.01 -41.05 -15.94
N ASP A 252 -35.76 -41.11 -15.52
CA ASP A 252 -34.83 -42.10 -14.95
C ASP A 252 -33.70 -41.19 -14.33
N VAL A 253 -33.25 -41.36 -13.08
CA VAL A 253 -32.06 -42.17 -12.69
C VAL A 253 -30.76 -41.48 -13.18
N LYS A 254 -29.83 -40.95 -12.36
CA LYS A 254 -29.18 -41.48 -11.14
C LYS A 254 -28.63 -40.35 -10.25
N GLN A 255 -28.75 -40.54 -8.95
CA GLN A 255 -27.89 -39.98 -7.90
C GLN A 255 -26.51 -40.72 -7.96
N PRO A 256 -25.42 -40.18 -7.39
CA PRO A 256 -25.13 -40.65 -6.02
C PRO A 256 -24.41 -39.65 -5.09
N THR A 257 -24.80 -39.79 -3.82
CA THR A 257 -24.04 -39.72 -2.55
C THR A 257 -23.01 -38.63 -2.22
N LYS A 258 -23.36 -37.96 -1.12
CA LYS A 258 -22.61 -37.25 -0.10
C LYS A 258 -21.38 -38.03 0.43
N ASN A 259 -20.28 -37.33 0.73
CA ASN A 259 -19.48 -37.50 1.95
C ASN A 259 -18.62 -36.25 2.23
N GLU A 260 -18.42 -35.99 3.53
CA GLU A 260 -17.95 -34.77 4.20
C GLU A 260 -16.40 -34.64 4.32
N PRO A 261 -15.86 -33.53 4.89
CA PRO A 261 -14.54 -32.97 4.59
C PRO A 261 -13.45 -33.36 5.58
N HIS A 262 -12.18 -33.12 5.23
CA HIS A 262 -11.12 -32.93 6.24
C HIS A 262 -10.02 -31.94 5.84
N ALA A 263 -9.80 -31.01 6.78
CA ALA A 263 -8.54 -30.43 7.26
C ALA A 263 -7.58 -29.73 6.28
N SER A 264 -7.51 -28.40 6.44
CA SER A 264 -6.35 -27.56 6.13
C SER A 264 -5.13 -27.98 6.95
N ASN A 265 -4.00 -28.20 6.27
CA ASN A 265 -2.66 -28.05 6.81
C ASN A 265 -1.74 -27.64 5.66
N SER A 266 -1.43 -26.34 5.56
CA SER A 266 -0.41 -25.84 4.64
C SER A 266 0.73 -25.25 5.47
N GLN A 267 1.82 -26.00 5.61
CA GLN A 267 3.09 -25.50 6.10
C GLN A 267 4.21 -26.07 5.22
N THR A 268 5.07 -25.17 4.72
CA THR A 268 6.42 -25.39 4.13
C THR A 268 6.46 -26.19 2.81
N SER A 269 7.35 -25.95 1.84
CA SER A 269 8.56 -25.13 1.73
C SER A 269 8.99 -25.12 0.25
N SER A 270 9.71 -24.08 -0.15
CA SER A 270 10.42 -23.93 -1.42
C SER A 270 11.34 -25.11 -1.73
N LEU A 271 11.43 -25.53 -3.01
CA LEU A 271 12.72 -25.82 -3.65
C LEU A 271 12.60 -25.96 -5.18
N THR A 272 13.53 -25.26 -5.80
CA THR A 272 13.96 -25.22 -7.20
C THR A 272 14.31 -26.60 -7.75
N ASN A 273 14.04 -26.83 -9.04
CA ASN A 273 14.81 -27.79 -9.83
C ASN A 273 15.27 -27.13 -11.13
N THR A 274 16.58 -26.91 -11.17
CA THR A 274 17.40 -26.67 -12.36
C THR A 274 17.53 -27.98 -13.14
N ASN A 275 17.59 -27.92 -14.46
CA ASN A 275 18.41 -28.82 -15.25
C ASN A 275 19.07 -28.03 -16.39
N VAL A 276 20.39 -28.20 -16.48
CA VAL A 276 21.36 -27.68 -17.44
C VAL A 276 21.97 -28.89 -18.15
N ASP A 277 22.23 -28.75 -19.45
CA ASP A 277 23.42 -29.24 -20.19
C ASP A 277 23.13 -29.14 -21.71
N GLY A 278 24.01 -28.74 -22.63
CA GLY A 278 25.41 -28.29 -22.66
C GLY A 278 25.67 -27.58 -24.03
N THR A 279 26.48 -26.51 -24.12
CA THR A 279 27.88 -26.44 -24.63
C THR A 279 28.06 -26.98 -26.07
N ALA A 280 28.67 -26.33 -27.08
CA ALA A 280 29.88 -25.49 -27.10
C ALA A 280 30.03 -24.61 -28.37
N ASN A 281 30.73 -23.47 -28.18
CA ASN A 281 31.78 -22.81 -28.98
C ASN A 281 31.70 -22.57 -30.51
N GLY A 282 32.05 -21.33 -30.90
CA GLY A 282 32.69 -21.01 -32.19
C GLY A 282 32.84 -19.51 -32.49
N GLN A 283 33.96 -18.93 -32.04
CA GLN A 283 34.68 -17.74 -32.53
C GLN A 283 34.24 -17.04 -33.84
N HIS A 284 34.15 -15.71 -33.80
CA HIS A 284 34.98 -14.83 -34.66
C HIS A 284 35.02 -13.40 -34.10
N ASP A 285 36.22 -12.93 -33.74
CA ASP A 285 36.56 -11.51 -33.68
C ASP A 285 36.76 -11.01 -35.12
N ASP A 286 36.33 -9.79 -35.44
CA ASP A 286 37.20 -8.88 -36.17
C ASP A 286 36.75 -7.42 -36.06
N LEU A 287 37.75 -6.57 -35.82
CA LEU A 287 37.72 -5.12 -35.83
C LEU A 287 37.82 -4.65 -37.29
N GLU A 288 37.08 -3.62 -37.68
CA GLU A 288 37.67 -2.58 -38.54
C GLU A 288 36.94 -1.24 -38.44
N ALA A 289 37.75 -0.20 -38.62
CA ALA A 289 37.43 1.21 -38.48
C ALA A 289 37.27 1.90 -39.85
N LYS A 290 36.77 3.13 -39.79
CA LYS A 290 36.79 4.24 -40.77
C LYS A 290 35.58 4.39 -41.70
N GLY A 291 35.14 5.66 -41.75
CA GLY A 291 34.09 6.23 -42.58
C GLY A 291 33.61 7.52 -41.94
#